data_AF-A0A662EGK9-F1
#
_entry.id   AF-A0A662EGK9-F1
#
_cell.length_a   1.000
_cell.length_b   1.000
_cell.length_c   1.000
_cell.angle_alpha   90.00
_cell.angle_beta   90.00
_cell.angle_gamma   90.00
#
_symmetry.space_group_name_H-M   'P 1'
#
loop_
_entity.id
_entity.type
_entity.pdbx_description
1 polymer ?
#
loop_
_entity_poly.entity_id
_entity_poly.type
_entity_poly.pdbx_seq_one_letter_code
_entity_poly.pdbx_strand_id
1 'polypeptide(L)'
;VAILADVQGKYTHALPAREIADSARDALERGRADAVIITGARTGQAAPLELVRRLKEELPEARVLLGSGVTPDSVPELLAVADGAIVGSYFKRDGDVHNPVDPDRVRRLMAAVKDVRGEGG
;
A
#
# COMPACT_ATOMS: atom_id res chain seq x y z
N VAL A 1 6.46 19.84 -1.40
CA VAL A 1 5.27 19.08 -0.95
C VAL A 1 5.14 17.88 -1.86
N ALA A 2 4.94 16.67 -1.34
CA ALA A 2 4.76 15.46 -2.15
C ALA A 2 3.27 15.14 -2.34
N ILE A 3 2.88 14.62 -3.50
CA ILE A 3 1.52 14.25 -3.89
C ILE A 3 1.44 12.73 -4.07
N LEU A 4 0.62 12.07 -3.24
CA LEU A 4 0.37 10.64 -3.31
C LEU A 4 -1.04 10.43 -3.88
N ALA A 5 -1.16 9.74 -5.02
CA ALA A 5 -2.44 9.53 -5.69
C ALA A 5 -3.01 8.14 -5.38
N ASP A 6 -4.21 8.08 -4.82
CA ASP A 6 -4.95 6.82 -4.71
C ASP A 6 -5.54 6.45 -6.07
N VAL A 7 -5.21 5.26 -6.56
CA VAL A 7 -5.55 4.82 -7.91
C VAL A 7 -6.60 3.71 -7.83
N GLN A 8 -7.76 3.95 -8.45
CA GLN A 8 -8.90 3.03 -8.43
C GLN A 8 -9.21 2.55 -7.02
N GLY A 9 -9.47 3.51 -6.12
CA GLY A 9 -9.69 3.26 -4.69
C GLY A 9 -10.80 2.23 -4.41
N LYS A 10 -10.82 1.74 -3.17
CA LYS A 10 -11.79 0.71 -2.74
C LYS A 10 -13.22 1.15 -3.02
N TYR A 11 -14.05 0.19 -3.45
CA TYR A 11 -15.46 0.42 -3.78
C TYR A 11 -15.69 1.38 -4.95
N THR A 12 -14.64 1.73 -5.71
CA THR A 12 -14.76 2.53 -6.92
C THR A 12 -14.49 1.68 -8.17
N HIS A 13 -15.00 2.15 -9.30
CA HIS A 13 -14.68 1.62 -10.61
C HIS A 13 -14.33 2.79 -11.53
N ALA A 14 -13.25 2.64 -12.31
CA ALA A 14 -12.89 3.65 -13.29
C ALA A 14 -13.96 3.73 -14.40
N LEU A 15 -14.27 4.95 -14.86
CA LEU A 15 -15.19 5.21 -15.96
C LEU A 15 -14.47 6.03 -17.05
N PRO A 16 -14.26 5.47 -18.26
CA PRO A 16 -14.54 4.10 -18.65
C PRO A 16 -13.68 3.09 -17.87
N ALA A 17 -14.10 1.82 -17.88
CA ALA A 17 -13.32 0.74 -17.29
C ALA A 17 -11.92 0.70 -17.94
N ARG A 18 -10.89 0.62 -17.11
CA ARG A 18 -9.50 0.63 -17.55
C ARG A 18 -8.63 -0.12 -16.55
N GLU A 19 -7.51 -0.63 -17.01
CA GLU A 19 -6.54 -1.30 -16.16
C GLU A 19 -5.94 -0.30 -15.14
N ILE A 20 -5.61 -0.82 -13.96
CA ILE A 20 -5.03 -0.01 -12.89
C ILE A 20 -3.65 0.54 -13.28
N ALA A 21 -2.90 -0.19 -14.10
CA ALA A 21 -1.60 0.25 -14.60
C ALA A 21 -1.71 1.51 -15.47
N ASP A 22 -2.71 1.57 -16.36
CA ASP A 22 -2.96 2.77 -17.17
C ASP A 22 -3.37 3.97 -16.28
N SER A 23 -4.16 3.70 -15.25
CA SER A 23 -4.60 4.74 -14.30
C SER A 23 -3.43 5.27 -13.47
N ALA A 24 -2.52 4.39 -13.05
CA ALA A 24 -1.30 4.75 -12.33
C ALA A 24 -0.34 5.53 -13.23
N ARG A 25 -0.18 5.11 -14.49
CA ARG A 25 0.61 5.83 -15.50
C ARG A 25 0.10 7.26 -15.66
N ASP A 26 -1.21 7.44 -15.84
CA ASP A 26 -1.80 8.77 -15.95
C ASP A 26 -1.58 9.61 -14.69
N ALA A 27 -1.74 9.01 -13.51
CA ALA A 27 -1.51 9.71 -12.24
C ALA A 27 -0.06 10.22 -12.12
N LEU A 28 0.91 9.41 -12.52
CA LEU A 28 2.34 9.75 -12.46
C LEU A 28 2.74 10.73 -13.56
N GLU A 29 2.46 10.41 -14.83
CA GLU A 29 2.95 11.15 -15.99
C GLU A 29 2.17 12.45 -16.23
N ARG A 30 0.83 12.39 -16.17
CA ARG A 30 -0.05 13.53 -16.45
C ARG A 30 -0.45 14.26 -15.19
N GLY A 31 -0.81 13.51 -14.15
CA GLY A 31 -1.20 14.02 -12.83
C GLY A 31 -0.03 14.51 -12.00
N ARG A 32 1.22 14.17 -12.40
CA ARG A 32 2.46 14.56 -11.72
C ARG A 32 2.50 14.12 -10.25
N ALA A 33 1.86 12.99 -9.93
CA ALA A 33 1.96 12.38 -8.62
C ALA A 33 3.40 11.88 -8.37
N ASP A 34 3.87 12.02 -7.13
CA ASP A 34 5.18 11.51 -6.70
C ASP A 34 5.14 10.01 -6.38
N ALA A 35 3.96 9.49 -6.04
CA ALA A 35 3.71 8.07 -5.82
C ALA A 35 2.24 7.71 -6.07
N VAL A 36 1.99 6.43 -6.30
CA VAL A 36 0.65 5.86 -6.37
C VAL A 36 0.37 4.97 -5.17
N ILE A 37 -0.86 5.01 -4.69
CA ILE A 37 -1.36 4.13 -3.63
C ILE A 37 -2.24 3.08 -4.29
N ILE A 38 -1.90 1.81 -4.05
CA ILE A 38 -2.64 0.63 -4.53
C ILE A 38 -3.26 -0.07 -3.33
N THR A 39 -4.56 -0.34 -3.40
CA THR A 39 -5.33 -0.77 -2.25
C THR A 39 -6.14 -2.02 -2.59
N GLY A 40 -6.26 -2.95 -1.64
CA GLY A 40 -6.99 -4.20 -1.84
C GLY A 40 -8.51 -3.98 -1.90
N ALA A 41 -9.24 -4.94 -2.44
CA ALA A 41 -10.68 -4.82 -2.72
C ALA A 41 -11.56 -4.48 -1.51
N ARG A 42 -11.11 -4.81 -0.27
CA ARG A 42 -11.83 -4.54 0.98
C ARG A 42 -10.90 -4.08 2.10
N THR A 43 -11.44 -3.47 3.14
CA THR A 43 -10.69 -3.10 4.35
C THR A 43 -9.98 -4.32 4.95
N GLY A 44 -8.69 -4.18 5.28
CA GLY A 44 -7.89 -5.30 5.83
C GLY A 44 -7.41 -6.34 4.80
N GLN A 45 -7.83 -6.27 3.53
CA GLN A 45 -7.33 -7.15 2.48
C GLN A 45 -6.18 -6.48 1.73
N ALA A 46 -5.09 -7.22 1.50
CA ALA A 46 -3.95 -6.71 0.75
C ALA A 46 -4.30 -6.54 -0.74
N ALA A 47 -3.61 -5.64 -1.42
CA ALA A 47 -3.61 -5.65 -2.88
C ALA A 47 -2.92 -6.94 -3.36
N PRO A 48 -3.36 -7.55 -4.47
CA PRO A 48 -2.66 -8.70 -5.05
C PRO A 48 -1.20 -8.34 -5.34
N LEU A 49 -0.25 -9.11 -4.83
CA LEU A 49 1.18 -8.84 -5.01
C LEU A 49 1.58 -8.87 -6.50
N GLU A 50 0.96 -9.76 -7.27
CA GLU A 50 1.13 -9.87 -8.72
C GLU A 50 0.77 -8.57 -9.44
N LEU A 51 -0.23 -7.83 -8.95
CA LEU A 51 -0.61 -6.54 -9.50
C LEU A 51 0.48 -5.49 -9.27
N VAL A 52 1.06 -5.47 -8.07
CA VAL A 52 2.16 -4.56 -7.72
C VAL A 52 3.40 -4.90 -8.54
N ARG A 53 3.74 -6.18 -8.68
CA ARG A 53 4.86 -6.66 -9.52
C ARG A 53 4.69 -6.21 -10.96
N ARG A 54 3.54 -6.46 -11.56
CA ARG A 54 3.23 -6.03 -12.93
C ARG A 54 3.34 -4.51 -13.09
N LEU A 55 2.83 -3.75 -12.13
CA LEU A 55 2.92 -2.29 -12.16
C LEU A 55 4.37 -1.80 -12.07
N LYS A 56 5.21 -2.46 -11.26
CA LYS A 56 6.65 -2.20 -11.19
C LYS A 56 7.40 -2.60 -12.46
N GLU A 57 6.98 -3.66 -13.15
CA GLU A 57 7.54 -4.05 -14.45
C GLU A 57 7.20 -3.01 -15.54
N GLU A 58 5.94 -2.56 -15.60
CA GLU A 58 5.47 -1.59 -16.59
C GLU A 58 5.90 -0.14 -16.30
N LEU A 59 6.16 0.17 -15.03
CA LEU A 59 6.56 1.48 -14.51
C LEU A 59 7.71 1.34 -13.48
N PRO A 60 8.95 1.05 -13.92
CA PRO A 60 10.08 0.74 -13.02
C PRO A 60 10.40 1.85 -12.01
N GLU A 61 10.24 3.10 -12.43
CA GLU A 61 10.55 4.28 -11.60
C GLU A 61 9.39 4.68 -10.67
N ALA A 62 8.23 4.04 -10.79
CA ALA A 62 7.06 4.39 -9.99
C ALA A 62 7.28 4.04 -8.52
N ARG A 63 7.00 5.00 -7.63
CA ARG A 63 6.87 4.75 -6.20
C ARG A 63 5.47 4.23 -5.90
N VAL A 64 5.39 3.03 -5.33
CA VAL A 64 4.14 2.31 -5.08
C VAL A 64 3.98 2.06 -3.60
N LEU A 65 2.88 2.59 -3.05
CA LEU A 65 2.50 2.40 -1.65
C LEU A 65 1.29 1.49 -1.56
N LEU A 66 1.29 0.61 -0.56
CA LEU A 66 0.15 -0.26 -0.27
C LEU A 66 -0.82 0.40 0.71
N GLY A 67 -2.10 0.50 0.32
CA GLY A 67 -3.14 1.14 1.12
C GLY A 67 -3.86 0.22 2.12
N SER A 68 -3.61 -1.09 2.10
CA SER A 68 -4.29 -2.02 3.02
C SER A 68 -3.68 -3.41 3.12
N GLY A 69 -4.19 -4.16 4.11
CA GLY A 69 -3.84 -5.56 4.34
C GLY A 69 -2.45 -5.76 4.91
N VAL A 70 -1.87 -4.71 5.48
CA VAL A 70 -0.53 -4.73 6.04
C VAL A 70 -0.62 -5.14 7.50
N THR A 71 -0.08 -6.33 7.78
CA THR A 71 0.11 -6.93 9.11
C THR A 71 1.58 -7.33 9.27
N PRO A 72 2.08 -7.64 10.47
CA PRO A 72 3.47 -8.05 10.66
C PRO A 72 3.85 -9.24 9.77
N ASP A 73 2.95 -10.20 9.62
CA ASP A 73 3.17 -11.41 8.83
C ASP A 73 3.23 -11.12 7.33
N SER A 74 2.52 -10.10 6.84
CA SER A 74 2.53 -9.73 5.42
C SER A 74 3.70 -8.81 5.05
N VAL A 75 4.35 -8.15 6.01
CA VAL A 75 5.41 -7.15 5.76
C VAL A 75 6.52 -7.68 4.84
N PRO A 76 7.09 -8.89 5.05
CA PRO A 76 8.19 -9.38 4.22
C PRO A 76 7.83 -9.48 2.74
N GLU A 77 6.65 -10.03 2.43
CA GLU A 77 6.22 -10.21 1.04
C GLU A 77 5.79 -8.88 0.41
N LEU A 78 5.09 -8.03 1.16
CA LEU A 78 4.60 -6.74 0.67
C LEU A 78 5.74 -5.76 0.38
N LEU A 79 6.69 -5.61 1.30
CA LEU A 79 7.80 -4.68 1.15
C LEU A 79 8.91 -5.23 0.23
N ALA A 80 8.86 -6.50 -0.18
CA ALA A 80 9.73 -7.01 -1.23
C ALA A 80 9.41 -6.42 -2.61
N VAL A 81 8.18 -5.91 -2.81
CA VAL A 81 7.72 -5.40 -4.12
C VAL A 81 7.21 -3.95 -4.09
N ALA A 82 6.76 -3.46 -2.93
CA ALA A 82 6.28 -2.09 -2.75
C ALA A 82 7.32 -1.21 -2.02
N ASP A 83 7.30 0.10 -2.28
CA ASP A 83 8.20 1.06 -1.62
C ASP A 83 7.74 1.43 -0.21
N GLY A 84 6.50 1.08 0.16
CA GLY A 84 5.96 1.37 1.47
C GLY A 84 4.48 1.00 1.61
N ALA A 85 3.92 1.36 2.75
CA ALA A 85 2.54 1.04 3.09
C ALA A 85 1.91 2.11 4.00
N ILE A 86 0.60 2.25 3.89
CA ILE A 86 -0.26 3.05 4.76
C ILE A 86 -1.07 2.07 5.62
N VAL A 87 -0.89 2.14 6.93
CA VAL A 87 -1.48 1.18 7.88
C VAL A 87 -2.47 1.90 8.80
N GLY A 88 -3.71 1.44 8.77
CA GLY A 88 -4.81 2.00 9.57
C GLY A 88 -5.37 1.00 10.57
N SER A 89 -6.31 0.16 10.12
CA SER A 89 -7.10 -0.73 10.99
C SER A 89 -6.24 -1.65 11.86
N TYR A 90 -5.13 -2.21 11.35
CA TYR A 90 -4.24 -3.05 12.14
C TYR A 90 -3.72 -2.35 13.41
N PHE A 91 -3.42 -1.05 13.33
CA PHE A 91 -2.96 -0.28 14.50
C PHE A 91 -4.04 -0.03 15.53
N LYS A 92 -5.31 -0.25 15.22
CA LYS A 92 -6.40 -0.05 16.16
C LYS A 92 -6.62 -1.30 17.02
N ARG A 93 -7.08 -1.11 18.26
CA ARG A 93 -7.51 -2.24 19.11
C ARG A 93 -8.57 -3.04 18.38
N ASP A 94 -8.39 -4.36 18.39
CA ASP A 94 -9.26 -5.34 17.72
C ASP A 94 -9.45 -5.15 16.21
N GLY A 95 -8.63 -4.31 15.56
CA GLY A 95 -8.77 -4.02 14.14
C GLY A 95 -9.90 -3.04 13.79
N ASP A 96 -10.60 -2.47 14.78
CA ASP A 96 -11.74 -1.57 14.57
C ASP A 96 -11.26 -0.13 14.40
N VAL A 97 -11.63 0.51 13.29
CA VAL A 97 -11.27 1.90 12.97
C VAL A 97 -11.76 2.92 14.01
N HIS A 98 -12.83 2.60 14.74
CA HIS A 98 -13.40 3.45 15.79
C HIS A 98 -12.65 3.35 17.12
N ASN A 99 -11.84 2.30 17.30
CA ASN A 99 -11.06 2.12 18.51
C ASN A 99 -9.80 3.01 18.54
N PRO A 100 -9.20 3.23 19.72
CA PRO A 100 -7.91 3.89 19.82
C PRO A 100 -6.80 3.04 19.19
N VAL A 101 -5.68 3.69 18.87
CA VAL A 101 -4.45 3.02 18.46
C VAL A 101 -3.91 2.19 19.63
N ASP A 102 -3.44 0.98 19.33
CA ASP A 102 -2.75 0.07 20.22
C ASP A 102 -1.23 0.17 19.99
N PRO A 103 -0.47 0.79 20.92
CA PRO A 103 0.98 0.93 20.78
C PRO A 103 1.73 -0.39 20.62
N ASP A 104 1.24 -1.49 21.21
CA ASP A 104 1.91 -2.80 21.09
C ASP A 104 1.75 -3.41 19.71
N ARG A 105 0.62 -3.14 19.05
CA ARG A 105 0.45 -3.51 17.64
C ARG A 105 1.38 -2.70 16.73
N VAL A 106 1.51 -1.40 16.97
CA VAL A 106 2.45 -0.54 16.25
C VAL A 106 3.88 -1.06 16.39
N ARG A 107 4.33 -1.35 17.63
CA ARG A 107 5.66 -1.91 17.89
C ARG A 107 5.89 -3.23 17.15
N ARG A 108 4.91 -4.14 17.19
CA ARG A 108 4.98 -5.43 16.48
C ARG A 108 5.13 -5.27 14.97
N LEU A 109 4.37 -4.37 14.35
CA LEU A 109 4.54 -4.10 12.91
C LEU A 109 5.92 -3.52 12.62
N MET A 110 6.34 -2.53 13.40
CA MET A 110 7.61 -1.85 13.16
C MET A 110 8.82 -2.74 13.42
N ALA A 111 8.72 -3.74 14.30
CA ALA A 111 9.74 -4.78 14.43
C ALA A 111 9.90 -5.55 13.11
N ALA A 112 8.80 -6.09 12.55
CA ALA A 112 8.83 -6.77 11.26
C ALA A 112 9.37 -5.87 10.12
N VAL A 113 9.03 -4.57 10.12
CA VAL A 113 9.55 -3.61 9.13
C VAL A 113 11.06 -3.39 9.29
N LYS A 114 11.58 -3.29 10.52
CA LYS A 114 13.01 -3.12 10.77
C LYS A 114 13.80 -4.35 10.35
N ASP A 115 13.26 -5.54 10.62
CA ASP A 115 13.89 -6.80 10.25
C ASP A 115 14.10 -6.88 8.73
N VAL A 116 13.07 -6.54 7.93
CA VAL A 116 13.18 -6.57 6.46
C VAL A 116 14.05 -5.45 5.88
N ARG A 117 14.28 -4.37 6.64
CA ARG A 117 15.20 -3.28 6.25
C ARG A 117 16.65 -3.53 6.66
N GLY A 118 16.92 -4.57 7.45
CA GLY A 118 18.25 -4.81 8.02
C GLY A 118 18.61 -3.81 9.13
N GLU A 119 17.62 -3.15 9.72
CA GLU A 119 17.78 -2.18 10.82
C GLU A 119 17.63 -2.84 12.21
N GLY A 120 17.50 -4.17 12.25
CA GLY A 120 17.27 -4.98 13.46
C GLY A 120 18.54 -5.38 14.24
N GLY A 121 19.67 -4.71 14.01
CA GLY A 121 20.97 -4.96 14.66
C GLY A 121 21.33 -3.92 15.71
#